data_AF-A0A3B3YNC2-F1
#
_entry.id   AF-A0A3B3YNC2-F1
#
_cell.length_a   1.000
_cell.length_b   1.000
_cell.length_c   1.000
_cell.angle_alpha   90.00
_cell.angle_beta   90.00
_cell.angle_gamma   90.00
#
_symmetry.space_group_name_H-M   'P 1'
#
loop_
_entity.id
_entity.type
_entity.pdbx_description
1 polymer ?
#
loop_
_entity_poly.entity_id
_entity_poly.type
_entity_poly.pdbx_seq_one_letter_code
_entity_poly.pdbx_strand_id
1 'polypeptide(L)'
;MEHFMRIGFWIFTLSVTLSDCHPVSDCRQPNHISDYNFVFMRNLTCEEDGTFYTPESVDEKCYKSALECIYKELEGTAQKECHDPDDRIQQGLEALKFKIKKMTDNTAPPNPSACACEAWPQMSFTKFLEKYESLLEKENAAKAASCR
;
A
#
# COMPACT_ATOMS: atom_id res chain seq x y z
N MET A 1 52.12 15.14 22.61
CA MET A 1 50.68 15.39 22.37
C MET A 1 50.33 15.60 20.88
N GLU A 2 51.29 15.77 19.98
CA GLU A 2 51.01 16.01 18.55
C GLU A 2 50.59 14.75 17.76
N HIS A 3 51.09 13.57 18.14
CA HIS A 3 50.73 12.31 17.46
C HIS A 3 49.27 11.90 17.67
N PHE A 4 48.69 12.22 18.83
CA PHE A 4 47.28 11.94 19.15
C PHE A 4 46.32 12.86 18.40
N MET A 5 46.69 14.14 18.20
CA MET A 5 45.88 15.07 17.42
C MET A 5 45.83 14.71 15.93
N ARG A 6 46.90 14.10 15.40
CA ARG A 6 46.94 13.65 14.00
C ARG A 6 46.03 12.45 13.74
N ILE A 7 45.91 11.52 14.69
CA ILE A 7 45.03 10.35 14.58
C ILE A 7 43.55 10.74 14.71
N GLY A 8 43.23 11.66 15.63
CA GLY A 8 41.85 12.17 15.79
C GLY A 8 41.33 12.87 14.54
N PHE A 9 42.20 13.57 13.81
CA PHE A 9 41.86 14.25 12.56
C PHE A 9 41.42 13.26 11.46
N TRP A 10 42.11 12.12 11.32
CA TRP A 10 41.74 11.08 10.34
C TRP A 10 40.40 10.41 10.67
N ILE A 11 40.09 10.20 11.95
CA ILE A 11 38.83 9.59 12.39
C ILE A 11 37.64 10.53 12.10
N PHE A 12 37.81 11.84 12.33
CA PHE A 12 36.76 12.82 12.06
C PHE A 12 36.50 13.00 10.56
N THR A 13 37.54 13.02 9.71
CA THR A 13 37.37 13.17 8.26
C THR A 13 36.77 11.94 7.58
N LEU A 14 37.03 10.72 8.10
CA LEU A 14 36.44 9.48 7.55
C LEU A 14 34.99 9.24 8.02
N SER A 15 34.59 9.80 9.16
CA SER A 15 33.22 9.63 9.69
C SER A 15 32.22 10.59 9.02
N VAL A 16 32.67 11.78 8.61
CA VAL A 16 31.82 12.80 7.99
C VAL A 16 31.44 12.46 6.54
N THR A 17 32.25 11.67 5.82
CA THR A 17 31.91 11.24 4.45
C THR A 17 30.99 10.02 4.36
N LEU A 18 30.76 9.32 5.47
CA LEU A 18 29.84 8.17 5.56
C LEU A 18 28.44 8.54 6.06
N SER A 19 28.21 9.82 6.37
CA SER A 19 26.95 10.30 6.95
C SER A 19 25.94 10.80 5.91
N ASP A 20 26.24 10.71 4.61
CA ASP A 20 25.23 10.84 3.54
C ASP A 20 24.37 9.56 3.47
N CYS A 21 23.73 9.23 4.59
CA CYS A 21 22.58 8.35 4.65
C CYS A 21 21.41 9.07 3.97
N HIS A 22 21.45 9.17 2.64
CA HIS A 22 20.22 9.26 1.87
C HIS A 22 19.36 8.07 2.31
N PRO A 23 18.07 8.25 2.62
CA PRO A 23 17.20 7.11 2.86
C PRO A 23 17.32 6.22 1.63
N VAL A 24 17.87 5.01 1.80
CA VAL A 24 17.87 4.01 0.74
C VAL A 24 16.40 3.86 0.38
N SER A 25 16.02 4.32 -0.82
CA SER A 25 14.70 4.07 -1.37
C SER A 25 14.45 2.59 -1.16
N ASP A 26 13.40 2.25 -0.39
CA ASP A 26 13.10 0.85 -0.06
C ASP A 26 12.74 0.13 -1.37
N CYS A 27 13.76 -0.32 -2.10
CA CYS A 27 13.65 -1.12 -3.33
C CYS A 27 13.21 -2.55 -3.00
N ARG A 28 12.69 -2.78 -1.80
CA ARG A 28 12.02 -4.00 -1.38
C ARG A 28 10.91 -4.32 -2.38
N GLN A 29 10.80 -5.61 -2.63
CA GLN A 29 10.05 -6.21 -3.73
C GLN A 29 8.76 -5.44 -4.10
N PRO A 30 8.52 -5.17 -5.39
CA PRO A 30 7.25 -4.63 -5.85
C PRO A 30 6.10 -5.54 -5.39
N ASN A 31 4.91 -4.96 -5.24
CA ASN A 31 3.70 -5.74 -5.02
C ASN A 31 3.54 -6.72 -6.19
N HIS A 32 3.61 -8.00 -5.92
CA HIS A 32 3.36 -9.00 -6.95
C HIS A 32 1.83 -9.10 -7.12
N ILE A 33 1.29 -8.51 -8.20
CA ILE A 33 -0.16 -8.30 -8.38
C ILE A 33 -0.95 -9.61 -8.30
N SER A 34 -0.35 -10.75 -8.68
CA SER A 34 -1.00 -12.06 -8.56
C SER A 34 -1.30 -12.46 -7.11
N ASP A 35 -0.55 -11.96 -6.14
CA ASP A 35 -0.71 -12.32 -4.71
C ASP A 35 -2.06 -11.83 -4.17
N TYR A 36 -2.67 -10.85 -4.83
CA TYR A 36 -3.96 -10.28 -4.45
C TYR A 36 -5.13 -10.91 -5.19
N ASN A 37 -4.92 -11.98 -5.95
CA ASN A 37 -5.98 -12.82 -6.54
C ASN A 37 -6.98 -12.09 -7.48
N PHE A 38 -6.62 -10.94 -8.06
CA PHE A 38 -7.50 -10.11 -8.90
C PHE A 38 -8.14 -10.89 -10.06
N VAL A 39 -7.36 -11.71 -10.76
CA VAL A 39 -7.82 -12.51 -11.91
C VAL A 39 -9.01 -13.40 -11.53
N PHE A 40 -8.97 -13.96 -10.32
CA PHE A 40 -10.00 -14.86 -9.83
C PHE A 40 -11.18 -14.10 -9.22
N MET A 41 -10.93 -12.98 -8.54
CA MET A 41 -11.98 -12.14 -7.98
C MET A 41 -12.85 -11.47 -9.06
N ARG A 42 -12.29 -11.14 -10.23
CA ARG A 42 -13.08 -10.58 -11.35
C ARG A 42 -14.18 -11.53 -11.86
N ASN A 43 -14.07 -12.83 -11.60
CA ASN A 43 -15.05 -13.83 -12.02
C ASN A 43 -16.11 -14.10 -10.93
N LEU A 44 -16.06 -13.39 -9.80
CA LEU A 44 -17.08 -13.50 -8.77
C LEU A 44 -18.37 -12.86 -9.25
N THR A 45 -19.48 -13.49 -8.91
CA THR A 45 -20.82 -12.92 -9.13
C THR A 45 -21.26 -12.27 -7.82
N CYS A 46 -21.44 -10.96 -7.84
CA CYS A 46 -21.97 -10.21 -6.69
C CYS A 46 -23.41 -9.77 -6.97
N GLU A 47 -24.15 -9.43 -5.91
CA GLU A 47 -25.48 -8.82 -6.05
C GLU A 47 -25.43 -7.58 -6.96
N GLU A 48 -26.44 -7.41 -7.82
CA GLU A 48 -26.43 -6.40 -8.89
C GLU A 48 -26.36 -4.95 -8.37
N ASP A 49 -26.85 -4.70 -7.15
CA ASP A 49 -26.85 -3.39 -6.49
C ASP A 49 -25.69 -3.19 -5.50
N GLY A 50 -24.75 -4.16 -5.43
CA GLY A 50 -23.60 -4.10 -4.54
C GLY A 50 -22.70 -2.91 -4.87
N THR A 51 -22.50 -2.03 -3.89
CA THR A 51 -21.74 -0.79 -4.04
C THR A 51 -20.62 -0.72 -3.01
N PHE A 52 -19.42 -0.40 -3.48
CA PHE A 52 -18.20 -0.48 -2.68
C PHE A 52 -17.52 0.88 -2.66
N TYR A 53 -17.17 1.37 -1.47
CA TYR A 53 -16.35 2.57 -1.34
C TYR A 53 -15.00 2.33 -2.03
N THR A 54 -14.75 3.11 -3.08
CA THR A 54 -13.68 2.85 -4.03
C THR A 54 -12.68 4.00 -4.00
N PRO A 55 -11.50 3.82 -3.38
CA PRO A 55 -10.47 4.85 -3.35
C PRO A 55 -10.10 5.32 -4.75
N GLU A 56 -10.29 6.61 -4.99
CA GLU A 56 -9.95 7.26 -6.25
C GLU A 56 -9.09 8.50 -5.97
N SER A 57 -8.12 8.76 -6.85
CA SER A 57 -7.20 9.90 -6.73
C SER A 57 -6.55 10.01 -5.34
N VAL A 58 -6.10 8.87 -4.82
CA VAL A 58 -5.52 8.73 -3.48
C VAL A 58 -4.23 9.53 -3.35
N ASP A 59 -4.21 10.48 -2.41
CA ASP A 59 -3.00 11.17 -1.97
C ASP A 59 -2.06 10.20 -1.23
N GLU A 60 -0.75 10.41 -1.32
CA GLU A 60 0.26 9.57 -0.65
C GLU A 60 -0.02 9.43 0.85
N LYS A 61 -0.51 10.50 1.50
CA LYS A 61 -0.85 10.51 2.93
C LYS A 61 -2.06 9.66 3.27
N CYS A 62 -2.95 9.41 2.30
CA CYS A 62 -4.13 8.57 2.46
C CYS A 62 -3.90 7.13 1.98
N TYR A 63 -2.71 6.78 1.48
CA TYR A 63 -2.47 5.49 0.84
C TYR A 63 -2.77 4.29 1.74
N LYS A 64 -2.30 4.34 3.00
CA LYS A 64 -2.60 3.29 3.99
C LYS A 64 -4.10 3.18 4.26
N SER A 65 -4.77 4.32 4.48
CA SER A 65 -6.23 4.36 4.72
C SER A 65 -7.04 3.87 3.52
N ALA A 66 -6.58 4.12 2.29
CA ALA A 66 -7.19 3.58 1.08
C ALA A 66 -7.10 2.04 1.04
N LEU A 67 -5.94 1.47 1.38
CA LEU A 67 -5.80 0.01 1.49
C LEU A 67 -6.64 -0.58 2.63
N GLU A 68 -6.75 0.10 3.76
CA GLU A 68 -7.63 -0.30 4.86
C GLU A 68 -9.11 -0.24 4.48
N CYS A 69 -9.52 0.76 3.68
CA CYS A 69 -10.86 0.84 3.12
C CYS A 69 -11.14 -0.35 2.19
N ILE A 70 -10.23 -0.64 1.27
CA ILE A 70 -10.33 -1.81 0.38
C ILE A 70 -10.41 -3.12 1.18
N TYR A 71 -9.61 -3.26 2.23
CA TYR A 71 -9.65 -4.42 3.12
C TYR A 71 -11.02 -4.58 3.77
N LYS A 72 -11.59 -3.48 4.30
CA LYS A 72 -12.92 -3.48 4.92
C LYS A 72 -14.04 -3.80 3.93
N GLU A 73 -13.98 -3.26 2.72
CA GLU A 73 -14.96 -3.55 1.67
C GLU A 73 -14.90 -5.03 1.24
N LEU A 74 -13.71 -5.60 1.13
CA LEU A 74 -13.54 -7.01 0.81
C LEU A 74 -13.98 -7.94 1.94
N GLU A 75 -13.53 -7.69 3.18
CA GLU A 75 -13.87 -8.50 4.37
C GLU A 75 -15.34 -8.34 4.78
N GLY A 76 -15.93 -7.17 4.55
CA GLY A 76 -17.27 -6.82 5.01
C GLY A 76 -18.35 -6.98 3.96
N THR A 77 -18.28 -6.18 2.89
CA THR A 77 -19.30 -6.08 1.86
C THR A 77 -19.19 -7.26 0.89
N ALA A 78 -18.00 -7.49 0.31
CA ALA A 78 -17.82 -8.49 -0.74
C ALA A 78 -18.01 -9.92 -0.23
N GLN A 79 -17.57 -10.25 1.00
CA GLN A 79 -17.83 -11.58 1.57
C GLN A 79 -19.31 -11.90 1.77
N LYS A 80 -20.18 -10.88 1.88
CA LYS A 80 -21.62 -11.07 2.06
C LYS A 80 -22.37 -11.06 0.74
N GLU A 81 -21.97 -10.15 -0.15
CA GLU A 81 -22.71 -9.84 -1.37
C GLU A 81 -22.18 -10.59 -2.59
N CYS A 82 -20.99 -11.19 -2.52
CA CYS A 82 -20.39 -11.95 -3.62
C CYS A 82 -20.40 -13.46 -3.36
N HIS A 83 -20.80 -14.23 -4.37
CA HIS A 83 -20.70 -15.68 -4.35
C HIS A 83 -19.25 -16.10 -4.62
N ASP A 84 -18.54 -16.48 -3.56
CA ASP A 84 -17.14 -16.88 -3.58
C ASP A 84 -16.95 -18.32 -3.06
N PRO A 85 -17.25 -19.35 -3.86
CA PRO A 85 -17.20 -20.74 -3.43
C PRO A 85 -15.78 -21.27 -3.17
N ASP A 86 -14.75 -20.56 -3.63
CA ASP A 86 -13.34 -20.97 -3.55
C ASP A 86 -12.53 -20.11 -2.56
N ASP A 87 -13.20 -19.30 -1.72
CA ASP A 87 -12.57 -18.39 -0.75
C ASP A 87 -11.49 -17.47 -1.37
N ARG A 88 -11.71 -17.03 -2.61
CA ARG A 88 -10.78 -16.19 -3.39
C ARG A 88 -10.58 -14.82 -2.76
N ILE A 89 -11.64 -14.25 -2.18
CA ILE A 89 -11.61 -13.00 -1.42
C ILE A 89 -10.71 -13.16 -0.20
N GLN A 90 -10.85 -14.27 0.54
CA GLN A 90 -10.05 -14.55 1.72
C GLN A 90 -8.56 -14.62 1.39
N GLN A 91 -8.19 -15.27 0.29
CA GLN A 91 -6.79 -15.34 -0.18
C GLN A 91 -6.22 -13.93 -0.49
N GLY A 92 -6.99 -13.08 -1.19
CA GLY A 92 -6.58 -11.71 -1.47
C GLY A 92 -6.48 -10.84 -0.20
N LEU A 93 -7.35 -11.07 0.78
CA LEU A 93 -7.33 -10.38 2.08
C LEU A 93 -6.04 -10.66 2.86
N GLU A 94 -5.49 -11.87 2.80
CA GLU A 94 -4.25 -12.21 3.51
C GLU A 94 -3.06 -11.40 2.98
N ALA A 95 -2.91 -11.29 1.65
CA ALA A 95 -1.88 -10.49 1.03
C ALA A 95 -2.03 -9.00 1.39
N LEU A 96 -3.26 -8.48 1.32
CA LEU A 96 -3.57 -7.09 1.67
C LEU A 96 -3.29 -6.80 3.16
N LYS A 97 -3.72 -7.68 4.05
CA LYS A 97 -3.47 -7.56 5.51
C LYS A 97 -1.99 -7.53 5.83
N PHE A 98 -1.23 -8.42 5.21
CA PHE A 98 0.23 -8.47 5.39
C PHE A 98 0.90 -7.18 4.92
N LYS A 99 0.45 -6.62 3.79
CA LYS A 99 0.93 -5.34 3.27
C LYS A 99 0.62 -4.19 4.23
N ILE A 100 -0.63 -4.04 4.66
CA ILE A 100 -1.05 -2.99 5.60
C ILE A 100 -0.23 -3.07 6.89
N LYS A 101 -0.03 -4.27 7.44
CA LYS A 101 0.76 -4.49 8.66
C LYS A 101 2.23 -4.08 8.50
N LYS A 102 2.80 -4.20 7.30
CA LYS A 102 4.18 -3.79 7.00
C LYS A 102 4.36 -2.28 6.86
N MET A 103 3.28 -1.53 6.66
CA MET A 103 3.33 -0.07 6.62
C MET A 103 3.43 0.46 8.05
N THR A 104 4.61 0.92 8.44
CA THR A 104 4.85 1.55 9.74
C THR A 104 3.93 2.78 9.92
N ASP A 105 3.39 2.97 11.13
CA ASP A 105 2.48 4.06 11.54
C ASP A 105 3.12 5.46 11.56
N ASN A 106 4.02 5.77 10.63
CA ASN A 106 4.88 6.94 10.80
C ASN A 106 4.25 8.27 10.42
N THR A 107 2.98 8.31 9.98
CA THR A 107 2.21 9.55 10.02
C THR A 107 0.72 9.22 9.91
N ALA A 108 -0.05 9.41 10.98
CA ALA A 108 -1.49 9.53 10.83
C ALA A 108 -1.76 10.66 9.82
N PRO A 109 -2.69 10.49 8.86
CA PRO A 109 -2.98 11.52 7.89
C PRO A 109 -3.32 12.84 8.61
N PRO A 110 -2.79 13.98 8.16
CA PRO A 110 -3.00 15.27 8.85
C PRO A 110 -4.48 15.66 8.96
N ASN A 111 -5.33 15.11 8.10
CA ASN A 111 -6.79 15.19 8.18
C ASN A 111 -7.39 13.77 8.09
N PRO A 112 -7.65 13.08 9.21
CA PRO A 112 -8.14 11.71 9.19
C PRO A 112 -9.52 11.57 8.53
N SER A 113 -10.34 12.62 8.57
CA SER A 113 -11.64 12.65 7.88
C SER A 113 -11.52 12.72 6.36
N ALA A 114 -10.44 13.29 5.81
CA ALA A 114 -10.23 13.37 4.38
C ALA A 114 -9.80 12.03 3.75
N CYS A 115 -9.28 11.12 4.56
CA CYS A 115 -8.89 9.76 4.16
C CYS A 115 -9.89 8.70 4.65
N ALA A 116 -11.09 9.10 5.09
CA ALA A 116 -12.13 8.17 5.50
C ALA A 116 -12.66 7.38 4.29
N CYS A 117 -13.08 6.13 4.52
CA CYS A 117 -13.55 5.25 3.44
C CYS A 117 -14.78 5.85 2.73
N GLU A 118 -15.65 6.47 3.54
CA GLU A 118 -16.90 7.12 3.14
C GLU A 118 -16.68 8.43 2.37
N ALA A 119 -15.45 8.96 2.34
CA ALA A 119 -15.11 10.14 1.55
C ALA A 119 -14.91 9.79 0.06
N TRP A 120 -14.71 8.50 -0.26
CA TRP A 120 -14.54 8.03 -1.63
C TRP A 120 -15.87 7.65 -2.28
N PRO A 121 -15.97 7.75 -3.62
CA PRO A 121 -17.18 7.35 -4.33
C PRO A 121 -17.45 5.85 -4.17
N GLN A 122 -18.73 5.51 -4.17
CA GLN A 122 -19.15 4.11 -4.26
C GLN A 122 -19.21 3.69 -5.74
N MET A 123 -18.69 2.50 -6.05
CA MET A 123 -18.69 1.94 -7.40
C MET A 123 -19.09 0.45 -7.39
N SER A 124 -19.39 -0.11 -8.55
CA SER A 124 -19.64 -1.56 -8.69
C SER A 124 -18.39 -2.38 -8.36
N PHE A 125 -18.57 -3.65 -8.01
CA PHE A 125 -17.46 -4.55 -7.64
C PHE A 125 -16.36 -4.62 -8.72
N THR A 126 -16.74 -4.70 -9.99
CA THR A 126 -15.77 -4.70 -11.10
C THR A 126 -14.92 -3.43 -11.12
N LYS A 127 -15.56 -2.27 -10.96
CA LYS A 127 -14.85 -0.98 -10.94
C LYS A 127 -13.99 -0.81 -9.70
N PHE A 128 -14.48 -1.30 -8.56
CA PHE A 128 -13.71 -1.38 -7.32
C PHE A 128 -12.41 -2.17 -7.50
N LEU A 129 -12.48 -3.38 -8.09
CA LEU A 129 -11.29 -4.20 -8.36
C LEU A 129 -10.31 -3.53 -9.34
N GLU A 130 -10.81 -2.92 -10.42
CA GLU A 130 -9.98 -2.18 -11.38
C GLU A 130 -9.19 -1.05 -10.70
N LYS A 131 -9.85 -0.28 -9.82
CA LYS A 131 -9.21 0.84 -9.09
C LYS A 131 -8.23 0.34 -8.04
N TYR A 132 -8.56 -0.75 -7.35
CA TYR A 132 -7.65 -1.38 -6.40
C TYR A 132 -6.37 -1.88 -7.08
N GLU A 133 -6.48 -2.60 -8.19
CA GLU A 133 -5.31 -3.07 -8.95
C GLU A 133 -4.46 -1.90 -9.45
N SER A 134 -5.10 -0.88 -10.04
CA SER A 134 -4.41 0.32 -10.50
C SER A 134 -3.68 1.06 -9.37
N LEU A 135 -4.23 1.06 -8.15
CA LEU A 135 -3.59 1.65 -6.98
C LEU A 135 -2.26 0.95 -6.65
N LEU A 136 -2.24 -0.38 -6.66
CA LEU A 136 -1.03 -1.18 -6.40
C LEU A 136 0.01 -1.04 -7.52
N GLU A 137 -0.43 -0.97 -8.78
CA GLU A 137 0.45 -0.75 -9.93
C GLU A 137 1.13 0.62 -9.88
N LYS A 138 0.40 1.68 -9.50
CA LYS A 138 0.96 3.01 -9.32
C LYS A 138 2.04 3.04 -8.24
N GLU A 139 1.83 2.36 -7.12
CA GLU A 139 2.86 2.22 -6.08
C GLU A 139 4.10 1.48 -6.61
N ASN A 140 3.90 0.40 -7.39
CA ASN A 140 5.01 -0.32 -8.02
C ASN A 140 5.81 0.56 -8.97
N ALA A 141 5.12 1.34 -9.81
CA ALA A 141 5.76 2.28 -10.74
C ALA A 141 6.54 3.38 -9.99
N ALA A 142 5.98 3.92 -8.91
CA ALA A 142 6.65 4.91 -8.07
C ALA A 142 7.92 4.34 -7.42
N LYS A 143 7.86 3.12 -6.88
CA LYS A 143 9.05 2.43 -6.33
C LYS A 143 10.10 2.17 -7.40
N ALA A 144 9.70 1.71 -8.58
CA ALA A 144 10.62 1.46 -9.69
C ALA A 144 11.30 2.75 -10.19
N ALA A 145 10.59 3.88 -10.20
CA ALA A 145 11.14 5.18 -10.57
C ALA A 145 12.10 5.74 -9.50
N SER A 146 11.80 5.51 -8.22
CA SER A 146 12.64 5.93 -7.09
C SER A 146 13.98 5.18 -7.03
N CYS A 147 14.05 3.97 -7.62
CA CYS A 147 15.24 3.12 -7.66
C CYS A 147 16.07 3.23 -8.96
N ARG A 148 15.80 4.22 -9.83
CA ARG A 148 16.61 4.54 -11.03
C ARG A 148 17.55 5.71 -10.76
#